data_AF-A0A2U8PQ85-F1
#
_entry.id   AF-A0A2U8PQ85-F1
#
_cell.length_a   1.000
_cell.length_b   1.000
_cell.length_c   1.000
_cell.angle_alpha   90.00
_cell.angle_beta   90.00
_cell.angle_gamma   90.00
#
_symmetry.space_group_name_H-M   'P 1'
#
loop_
_entity.id
_entity.type
_entity.pdbx_description
1 polymer ?
#
loop_
_entity_poly.entity_id
_entity_poly.type
_entity_poly.pdbx_seq_one_letter_code
_entity_poly.pdbx_strand_id
1 'polypeptide(L)' 'MENVRRYRALASLCRQQAAYRPLQAWELLGQAEHFEHLAGVELKTHFDACNVPHHEDAAMPATWETPVAA' A
#
# COMPACT_ATOMS: atom_id res chain seq x y z
N MET A 1 -5.02 -2.83 5.51
CA MET A 1 -5.52 -1.96 4.40
C MET A 1 -6.54 -0.89 4.82
N GLU A 2 -7.07 -0.89 6.06
CA GLU A 2 -8.09 0.08 6.47
C GLU A 2 -7.59 1.54 6.45
N ASN A 3 -6.39 1.78 6.95
CA ASN A 3 -5.74 3.10 6.91
C ASN A 3 -5.59 3.63 5.48
N VAL A 4 -5.19 2.78 4.52
CA VAL A 4 -5.11 3.15 3.09
C VAL A 4 -6.45 3.64 2.56
N ARG A 5 -7.55 2.93 2.88
CA ARG A 5 -8.91 3.31 2.46
C ARG A 5 -9.32 4.63 3.11
N ARG A 6 -9.07 4.77 4.42
CA ARG A 6 -9.38 5.97 5.19
C ARG A 6 -8.66 7.20 4.63
N TYR A 7 -7.35 7.11 4.42
CA TYR A 7 -6.56 8.23 3.89
C TYR A 7 -6.97 8.62 2.48
N ARG A 8 -7.23 7.65 1.59
CA ARG A 8 -7.74 7.95 0.23
C ARG A 8 -9.11 8.62 0.25
N ALA A 9 -9.98 8.22 1.16
CA ALA A 9 -11.28 8.87 1.35
C ALA A 9 -11.11 10.32 1.83
N LEU A 10 -10.23 10.57 2.80
CA LEU A 10 -9.92 11.93 3.27
C LEU A 10 -9.33 12.80 2.14
N ALA A 11 -8.39 12.28 1.36
CA ALA A 11 -7.83 13.01 0.21
C ALA A 11 -8.92 13.38 -0.82
N SER A 12 -9.84 12.44 -1.10
CA SER A 12 -10.96 12.67 -2.02
C SER A 12 -11.91 13.75 -1.48
N LEU A 13 -12.20 13.72 -0.18
CA LEU A 13 -13.04 14.73 0.47
C LEU A 13 -12.39 16.13 0.42
N CYS A 14 -11.10 16.24 0.71
CA CYS A 14 -10.36 17.50 0.61
C CYS A 14 -10.43 18.09 -0.81
N ARG A 15 -10.27 17.28 -1.86
CA ARG A 15 -10.42 17.75 -3.25
C ARG A 15 -11.84 18.20 -3.59
N GLN A 16 -12.83 17.46 -3.13
CA GLN A 16 -14.23 17.86 -3.32
C GLN A 16 -14.49 19.21 -2.63
N GLN A 17 -14.02 19.40 -1.41
CA GLN A 17 -14.15 20.68 -0.71
C GLN A 17 -13.42 21.81 -1.42
N ALA A 18 -12.23 21.57 -1.98
CA ALA A 18 -11.47 22.56 -2.73
C ALA A 18 -12.24 23.10 -3.94
N ALA A 19 -13.02 22.24 -4.62
CA ALA A 19 -13.86 22.65 -5.75
C ALA A 19 -14.96 23.66 -5.36
N TYR A 20 -15.44 23.61 -4.12
CA TYR A 20 -16.50 24.50 -3.61
C TYR A 20 -15.97 25.65 -2.74
N ARG A 21 -14.67 25.71 -2.46
CA ARG A 21 -14.06 26.69 -1.54
C ARG A 21 -12.79 27.32 -2.16
N PRO A 22 -12.91 28.16 -3.20
CA PRO A 22 -11.78 28.66 -3.97
C PRO A 22 -10.75 29.43 -3.13
N LEU A 23 -11.17 30.16 -2.10
CA LEU A 23 -10.27 30.89 -1.19
C LEU A 23 -9.40 29.95 -0.31
N GLN A 24 -9.85 28.72 -0.07
CA GLN A 24 -9.18 27.72 0.76
C GLN A 24 -8.61 26.56 -0.09
N ALA A 25 -8.75 26.63 -1.41
CA ALA A 25 -8.46 25.51 -2.31
C ALA A 25 -7.01 25.03 -2.17
N TRP A 26 -6.04 25.95 -2.07
CA TRP A 26 -4.63 25.59 -1.93
C TRP A 26 -4.33 24.81 -0.65
N GLU A 27 -4.92 25.21 0.48
CA GLU A 27 -4.76 24.50 1.75
C GLU A 27 -5.39 23.11 1.68
N LEU A 28 -6.62 23.01 1.14
CA LEU A 28 -7.34 21.75 0.99
C LEU A 28 -6.62 20.80 0.02
N LEU A 29 -6.04 21.29 -1.06
CA LEU A 29 -5.24 20.48 -1.98
C LEU A 29 -3.95 19.98 -1.31
N GLY A 30 -3.28 20.82 -0.52
CA GLY A 30 -2.12 20.38 0.27
C GLY A 30 -2.48 19.30 1.30
N GLN A 31 -3.64 19.42 1.97
CA GLN A 31 -4.15 18.36 2.85
C GLN A 31 -4.44 17.07 2.06
N ALA A 32 -4.99 17.17 0.85
CA ALA A 32 -5.24 16.00 0.01
C ALA A 32 -3.95 15.27 -0.35
N GLU A 33 -2.92 15.99 -0.80
CA GLU A 33 -1.60 15.42 -1.11
C GLU A 33 -0.97 14.75 0.12
N HIS A 34 -1.08 15.38 1.30
CA HIS A 34 -0.59 14.79 2.54
C HIS A 34 -1.23 13.43 2.83
N PHE A 35 -2.55 13.32 2.71
CA PHE A 35 -3.24 12.04 2.93
C PHE A 35 -2.90 10.99 1.87
N GLU A 36 -2.70 11.37 0.61
CA GLU A 36 -2.25 10.42 -0.40
C GLU A 36 -0.85 9.88 -0.13
N HIS A 37 0.05 10.74 0.34
CA HIS A 37 1.37 10.32 0.77
C HIS A 37 1.28 9.29 1.91
N LEU A 38 0.49 9.55 2.95
CA LEU A 38 0.27 8.61 4.05
C LEU A 38 -0.33 7.28 3.57
N ALA A 39 -1.28 7.32 2.63
CA ALA A 39 -1.87 6.12 2.04
C ALA A 39 -0.82 5.28 1.27
N GLY A 40 0.09 5.95 0.56
CA GLY A 40 1.19 5.32 -0.16
C GLY A 40 2.21 4.67 0.78
N VAL A 41 2.59 5.36 1.86
CA VAL A 41 3.48 4.82 2.90
C VAL A 41 2.87 3.57 3.52
N GLU A 42 1.63 3.64 3.99
CA GLU A 42 0.95 2.49 4.62
C GLU A 42 0.84 1.29 3.66
N LEU A 43 0.51 1.56 2.39
CA LEU A 43 0.41 0.52 1.38
C LEU A 43 1.77 -0.14 1.12
N LYS A 44 2.83 0.66 1.03
CA LYS A 44 4.20 0.15 0.87
C LYS A 44 4.59 -0.70 2.08
N THR A 45 4.40 -0.20 3.30
CA THR A 45 4.72 -0.94 4.54
C THR A 45 3.98 -2.28 4.61
N HIS A 46 2.70 -2.31 4.22
CA HIS A 46 1.93 -3.55 4.17
C HIS A 46 2.52 -4.56 3.17
N PHE A 47 2.87 -4.11 1.96
CA PHE A 47 3.49 -5.00 0.98
C PHE A 47 4.89 -5.45 1.38
N ASP A 48 5.71 -4.56 1.95
CA ASP A 48 7.03 -4.91 2.46
C ASP A 48 6.92 -6.01 3.54
N ALA A 49 5.93 -5.92 4.44
CA ALA A 49 5.66 -6.95 5.45
C ALA A 49 5.17 -8.28 4.85
N CYS A 50 4.31 -8.24 3.82
CA CYS A 50 3.84 -9.45 3.14
C CYS A 50 4.93 -10.12 2.29
N ASN A 51 5.90 -9.35 1.81
CA ASN A 51 6.92 -9.81 0.87
C ASN A 51 8.26 -10.14 1.55
N VAL A 52 8.29 -10.20 2.89
CA VAL A 52 9.44 -10.73 3.63
C VAL A 52 9.54 -12.23 3.31
N PRO A 53 10.64 -12.71 2.71
CA PRO A 53 10.79 -14.13 2.42
C PRO A 53 10.79 -14.91 3.74
N HIS A 54 9.86 -15.88 3.86
CA HIS A 54 9.91 -16.85 4.95
C HIS A 54 11.21 -17.64 4.82
N HIS A 55 12.06 -17.58 5.84
CA HIS A 55 13.35 -18.26 5.89
C HIS A 55 13.25 -19.79 5.67
N GLU A 56 12.04 -20.36 5.76
CA GLU A 56 11.77 -21.78 5.59
C GLU A 56 11.70 -22.24 4.12
N ASP A 57 11.45 -21.34 3.16
CA ASP A 57 11.43 -21.70 1.73
C ASP A 57 12.83 -21.76 1.09
N ALA A 58 13.85 -21.26 1.79
CA ALA A 58 15.24 -21.25 1.30
C ALA A 58 16.01 -22.57 1.58
N ALA A 59 15.43 -23.50 2.36
CA ALA A 59 16.15 -24.66 2.89
C ALA A 59 15.61 -26.04 2.44
N MET A 60 14.69 -26.11 1.48
CA MET A 60 14.28 -27.38 0.89
C MET A 60 14.83 -27.47 -0.54
N PRO A 61 16.01 -28.10 -0.77
CA PRO A 61 16.30 -28.61 -2.10
C PRO A 61 15.18 -29.59 -2.44
N ALA A 62 14.39 -29.27 -3.47
CA ALA A 62 13.31 -30.11 -3.94
C ALA A 62 13.89 -31.43 -4.48
N THR A 63 14.07 -32.41 -3.59
CA THR A 63 14.52 -33.76 -3.88
C THR A 63 13.34 -34.59 -4.38
N TRP A 64 12.92 -34.35 -5.62
CA TRP A 64 11.96 -35.23 -6.31
C TRP A 64 12.64 -36.19 -7.30
N GLU A 65 13.91 -36.53 -7.07
CA GLU A 65 14.60 -37.62 -7.78
C GLU A 65 13.84 -38.95 -7.57
N THR A 66 13.08 -39.35 -8.58
CA THR A 66 12.44 -40.66 -8.67
C THR A 66 13.36 -41.57 -9.47
N PRO A 67 13.95 -42.63 -8.88
CA PRO A 67 14.69 -43.59 -9.67
C PRO A 67 13.68 -44.47 -10.43
N VAL A 68 13.62 -44.29 -11.75
CA VAL A 68 13.06 -45.31 -12.66
C VAL A 68 13.96 -46.54 -12.58
N ALA A 69 13.43 -47.62 -12.01
CA ALA A 69 14.05 -48.93 -12.02
C ALA A 69 13.91 -49.58 -13.41
N ALA A 70 15.01 -50.18 -13.88
CA ALA A 70 15.14 -50.89 -15.16
C ALA A 70 14.69 -52.35 -15.08
#